data_AF-A0A920DRP2-F1
#
_entry.id   AF-A0A920DRP2-F1
#
_cell.length_a   1.000
_cell.length_b   1.000
_cell.length_c   1.000
_cell.angle_alpha   90.00
_cell.angle_beta   90.00
_cell.angle_gamma   90.00
#
_symmetry.space_group_name_H-M   'P 1'
#
loop_
_entity.id
_entity.type
_entity.pdbx_description
1 polymer ?
#
loop_
_entity_poly.entity_id
_entity_poly.type
_entity_poly.pdbx_seq_one_letter_code
_entity_poly.pdbx_strand_id
1 'polypeptide(L)'
;MNRDTIIEAFSSIGIFLSQFESFNSEKTNIILNKNFHEPFSSAITSAKTHNGWFEEKQVRRALGALSVWLKPNVLKEWSSKYKWSDGSENSCYCYGWKHSSSWFS
;
A
#
# COMPACT_ATOMS: atom_id res chain seq x y z
N MET A 1 8.97 0.16 11.66
CA MET A 1 8.80 1.26 10.68
C MET A 1 7.83 2.27 11.25
N ASN A 2 8.10 3.57 11.13
CA ASN A 2 7.22 4.62 11.64
C ASN A 2 5.98 4.78 10.74
N ARG A 3 4.79 4.93 11.31
CA ARG A 3 3.53 5.10 10.56
C ARG A 3 3.62 6.24 9.54
N ASP A 4 4.20 7.37 9.94
CA ASP A 4 4.31 8.52 9.05
C ASP A 4 5.23 8.24 7.86
N THR A 5 6.33 7.49 8.06
CA THR A 5 7.22 7.09 6.97
C THR A 5 6.53 6.17 5.96
N ILE A 6 5.62 5.30 6.44
CA ILE A 6 4.81 4.44 5.57
C ILE A 6 3.83 5.30 4.76
N ILE A 7 3.15 6.25 5.40
CA ILE A 7 2.21 7.16 4.72
C ILE A 7 2.92 8.00 3.66
N GLU A 8 4.10 8.53 3.94
CA GLU A 8 4.92 9.29 2.97
C GLU A 8 5.34 8.42 1.78
N ALA A 9 5.72 7.17 2.03
CA ALA A 9 6.06 6.22 0.96
C ALA A 9 4.86 5.92 0.05
N PHE A 10 3.69 5.64 0.62
CA PHE A 10 2.46 5.45 -0.14
C PHE A 10 2.02 6.72 -0.88
N SER A 11 2.23 7.89 -0.28
CA SER A 11 1.95 9.17 -0.92
C SER A 11 2.83 9.40 -2.13
N SER A 12 4.11 9.04 -2.04
CA SER A 12 5.05 9.09 -3.18
C SER A 12 4.58 8.18 -4.34
N ILE A 13 4.03 7.01 -4.03
CA ILE A 13 3.39 6.13 -5.02
C ILE A 13 2.16 6.80 -5.62
N GLY A 14 1.32 7.45 -4.81
CA GLY A 14 0.15 8.19 -5.29
C GLY A 14 0.51 9.23 -6.36
N ILE A 15 1.54 10.04 -6.10
CA ILE A 15 2.04 11.07 -7.05
C ILE A 15 2.62 10.42 -8.32
N PHE A 16 3.26 9.26 -8.20
CA PHE A 16 3.70 8.50 -9.37
C PHE A 16 2.50 8.00 -10.20
N LEU A 17 1.48 7.44 -9.56
CA LEU A 17 0.29 6.89 -10.22
C LEU A 17 -0.56 7.96 -10.93
N SER A 18 -0.63 9.18 -10.39
CA SER A 18 -1.42 10.27 -11.01
C SER A 18 -0.95 10.62 -12.42
N GLN A 19 0.30 10.30 -12.77
CA GLN A 19 0.85 10.52 -14.11
C GLN A 19 0.27 9.59 -15.18
N PHE A 20 -0.48 8.56 -14.78
CA PHE A 20 -1.03 7.56 -15.70
C PHE A 20 -2.55 7.67 -15.88
N GLU A 21 -3.21 8.61 -15.20
CA GLU A 21 -4.67 8.80 -15.26
C GLU A 21 -5.16 9.09 -16.69
N SER A 22 -4.35 9.79 -17.48
CA SER A 22 -4.67 10.13 -18.86
C SER A 22 -3.56 9.65 -19.82
N PHE A 23 -3.84 9.70 -21.12
CA PHE A 23 -2.83 9.42 -22.15
C PHE A 23 -1.82 10.56 -22.32
N ASN A 24 -2.21 11.78 -21.95
CA ASN A 24 -1.44 13.01 -22.19
C ASN A 24 -0.90 13.61 -20.89
N SER A 25 -0.88 12.85 -19.79
CA SER A 25 -0.42 13.39 -18.52
C SER A 25 1.07 13.70 -18.61
N GLU A 26 1.43 14.91 -18.22
CA GLU A 26 2.82 15.34 -18.24
C GLU A 26 3.65 14.50 -17.27
N LYS A 27 4.76 13.97 -17.77
CA LYS A 27 5.73 13.24 -16.97
C LYS A 27 6.30 14.19 -15.93
N THR A 28 5.89 14.04 -14.68
CA THR A 28 6.37 14.89 -13.59
C THR A 28 7.81 14.50 -13.23
N ASN A 29 8.63 15.44 -12.76
CA ASN A 29 10.00 15.15 -12.39
C ASN A 29 10.06 14.43 -11.02
N ILE A 30 9.86 13.11 -11.01
CA ILE A 30 9.87 12.26 -9.82
C ILE A 30 10.99 11.23 -9.93
N ILE A 31 11.69 10.98 -8.82
CA ILE A 31 12.80 10.01 -8.73
C ILE A 31 12.40 8.62 -9.24
N LEU A 32 11.18 8.17 -8.92
CA LEU A 32 10.63 6.89 -9.36
C LEU A 32 10.56 6.75 -10.89
N ASN A 33 10.40 7.86 -11.62
CA ASN A 33 10.27 7.81 -13.07
C ASN A 33 11.52 7.31 -13.79
N LYS A 34 12.70 7.46 -13.18
CA LYS A 34 13.96 7.00 -13.77
C LYS A 34 13.95 5.49 -14.02
N ASN A 35 13.39 4.72 -13.09
CA ASN A 35 13.44 3.26 -13.13
C ASN A 35 12.09 2.62 -13.48
N PHE A 36 10.97 3.28 -13.15
CA PHE A 36 9.65 2.63 -13.17
C PHE A 36 8.67 3.20 -14.18
N HIS A 37 8.92 4.36 -14.78
CA HIS A 37 7.96 4.98 -15.70
C HIS A 37 7.67 4.10 -16.94
N GLU A 38 8.71 3.74 -17.70
CA GLU A 38 8.55 2.94 -18.92
C GLU A 38 8.04 1.51 -18.65
N PRO A 39 8.59 0.76 -17.67
CA PRO A 39 8.08 -0.57 -17.35
C PRO A 39 6.60 -0.53 -16.92
N PHE A 40 6.20 0.48 -16.15
CA PHE A 40 4.82 0.60 -15.69
C PHE A 40 3.86 0.99 -16.82
N SER A 41 4.27 1.89 -17.71
CA SER A 41 3.50 2.23 -18.93
C SER A 41 3.27 1.01 -19.83
N SER A 42 4.32 0.19 -20.01
CA SER A 42 4.22 -1.08 -20.74
C SER A 42 3.27 -2.07 -20.06
N ALA A 43 3.30 -2.16 -18.72
CA ALA A 43 2.39 -3.00 -17.96
C ALA A 43 0.92 -2.57 -18.11
N ILE A 44 0.62 -1.27 -18.13
CA ILE A 44 -0.74 -0.75 -18.37
C ILE A 44 -1.26 -1.20 -19.75
N THR A 45 -0.42 -1.04 -20.78
CA THR A 45 -0.77 -1.46 -22.16
C THR A 45 -0.95 -2.97 -22.24
N SER A 46 -0.09 -3.74 -21.57
CA SER A 46 -0.15 -5.20 -21.55
C SER A 46 -1.39 -5.73 -20.82
N ALA A 47 -1.82 -5.05 -19.76
CA ALA A 47 -3.02 -5.41 -19.00
C ALA A 47 -4.27 -5.42 -19.88
N LYS A 48 -4.39 -4.49 -20.85
CA LYS A 48 -5.46 -4.47 -21.86
C LYS A 48 -5.39 -5.69 -22.79
N THR A 49 -4.21 -6.00 -23.32
CA THR A 49 -4.03 -7.06 -24.33
C THR A 49 -4.35 -8.44 -23.77
N HIS A 50 -4.11 -8.66 -22.48
CA HIS A 50 -4.34 -9.94 -21.82
C HIS A 50 -5.68 -10.05 -21.07
N ASN A 51 -6.29 -8.93 -20.68
CA ASN A 51 -7.62 -8.93 -20.05
C ASN A 51 -8.69 -8.41 -20.99
N GLY A 52 -9.48 -9.31 -21.58
CA GLY A 52 -10.68 -8.94 -22.33
C GLY A 52 -11.78 -8.27 -21.50
N TRP A 53 -11.60 -8.18 -20.18
CA TRP A 53 -12.55 -7.54 -19.25
C TRP A 53 -12.35 -6.04 -19.08
N PHE A 54 -11.16 -5.51 -19.41
CA PHE A 54 -10.83 -4.11 -19.16
C PHE A 54 -10.18 -3.44 -20.36
N GLU A 55 -10.73 -2.31 -20.76
CA GLU A 55 -10.06 -1.37 -21.66
C GLU A 55 -8.97 -0.60 -20.90
N GLU A 56 -7.92 -0.19 -21.60
CA GLU A 56 -6.85 0.63 -21.04
C GLU A 56 -7.37 1.91 -20.36
N LYS A 57 -8.41 2.55 -20.91
CA LYS A 57 -9.05 3.73 -20.29
C LYS A 57 -9.56 3.43 -18.88
N GLN A 58 -10.04 2.22 -18.63
CA GLN A 58 -10.56 1.80 -17.33
C GLN A 58 -9.41 1.55 -16.35
N VAL A 59 -8.32 0.92 -16.82
CA VAL A 59 -7.09 0.74 -16.04
C VAL A 59 -6.53 2.10 -15.61
N ARG A 60 -6.37 3.03 -16.55
CA ARG A 60 -5.87 4.39 -16.28
C ARG A 60 -6.75 5.15 -15.30
N ARG A 61 -8.08 5.10 -15.44
CA ARG A 61 -9.02 5.69 -14.46
C ARG A 61 -8.88 5.08 -13.07
N ALA A 62 -8.68 3.76 -12.97
CA ALA A 62 -8.47 3.11 -11.68
C ALA A 62 -7.17 3.58 -11.02
N LEU A 63 -6.09 3.75 -11.78
CA LEU A 63 -4.84 4.33 -11.28
C LEU A 63 -5.01 5.78 -10.81
N GLY A 64 -5.77 6.59 -11.55
CA GLY A 64 -6.16 7.94 -11.13
C GLY A 64 -6.92 7.94 -9.81
N ALA A 65 -7.94 7.07 -9.67
CA ALA A 65 -8.70 6.92 -8.43
C ALA A 65 -7.80 6.49 -7.25
N LEU A 66 -6.90 5.52 -7.46
CA LEU A 66 -5.93 5.10 -6.44
C LEU A 66 -5.01 6.26 -6.03
N SER A 67 -4.55 7.08 -6.96
CA SER A 67 -3.71 8.24 -6.66
C SER A 67 -4.37 9.22 -5.68
N VAL A 68 -5.70 9.39 -5.78
CA VAL A 68 -6.48 10.22 -4.86
C VAL A 68 -6.55 9.62 -3.46
N TRP A 69 -6.71 8.30 -3.36
CA TRP A 69 -6.74 7.57 -2.08
C TRP A 69 -5.40 7.58 -1.36
N LEU A 70 -4.31 7.63 -2.12
CA LEU A 70 -2.95 7.66 -1.59
C LEU A 70 -2.49 9.05 -1.14
N LYS A 71 -3.38 10.05 -1.08
CA LYS A 71 -3.01 11.36 -0.53
C LYS A 71 -2.75 11.28 0.99
N PRO A 72 -1.78 12.04 1.53
CA PRO A 72 -1.39 11.94 2.95
C PRO A 72 -2.55 12.12 3.92
N ASN A 73 -3.44 13.08 3.66
CA ASN A 73 -4.62 13.34 4.50
C ASN A 73 -5.62 12.17 4.47
N VAL A 74 -5.87 11.60 3.29
CA VAL A 74 -6.78 10.46 3.11
C VAL A 74 -6.23 9.22 3.80
N LEU A 75 -4.92 8.95 3.64
CA LEU A 75 -4.25 7.84 4.32
C LEU A 75 -4.24 8.01 5.84
N LYS A 76 -3.96 9.22 6.35
CA LYS A 76 -4.01 9.51 7.79
C LYS A 76 -5.41 9.29 8.35
N GLU A 77 -6.43 9.80 7.68
CA GLU A 77 -7.83 9.62 8.08
C GLU A 77 -8.24 8.14 8.05
N TRP A 78 -7.96 7.45 6.93
CA TRP A 78 -8.31 6.04 6.76
C TRP A 78 -7.60 5.15 7.79
N SER A 79 -6.30 5.35 8.00
CA SER A 79 -5.50 4.55 8.92
C SER A 79 -5.79 4.85 10.39
N SER A 80 -6.32 6.04 10.72
CA SER A 80 -6.68 6.40 12.11
C SER A 80 -7.71 5.47 12.75
N LYS A 81 -8.48 4.74 11.95
CA LYS A 81 -9.50 3.79 12.38
C LYS A 81 -8.92 2.49 12.95
N TYR A 82 -7.62 2.26 12.77
CA TYR A 82 -6.96 1.02 13.17
C TYR A 82 -5.94 1.30 14.27
N LYS A 83 -5.93 0.45 15.30
CA LYS A 83 -4.90 0.47 16.34
C LYS A 83 -3.61 -0.12 15.77
N TRP A 84 -2.52 0.64 15.81
CA TRP A 84 -1.20 0.13 15.45
C TRP A 84 -0.58 -0.47 16.71
N SER A 85 -0.31 -1.78 16.72
CA SER A 85 0.52 -2.37 17.75
C SER A 85 1.97 -2.01 17.43
N ASP A 86 2.52 -1.06 18.17
CA ASP A 86 3.97 -0.88 18.20
C ASP A 86 4.54 -2.20 18.71
N GLY A 87 5.34 -2.89 17.89
CA GLY A 87 5.82 -4.22 18.21
C GLY A 87 6.60 -4.24 19.52
N SER A 88 5.91 -4.54 20.62
CA SER A 88 6.49 -4.90 21.92
C SER A 88 5.54 -5.86 22.63
N GLU A 89 5.26 -7.01 22.03
CA GLU A 89 4.98 -8.20 22.83
C GLU A 89 6.33 -8.79 23.27
N ASN A 90 6.99 -8.12 24.23
CA ASN A 90 7.84 -8.82 25.18
C ASN A 90 6.95 -9.53 26.21
N SER A 91 6.03 -10.40 25.77
CA SER A 91 5.43 -11.36 26.69
C SER A 91 6.26 -12.64 26.63
N CYS A 92 7.37 -12.64 27.36
CA CYS A 92 7.99 -13.89 27.75
C CYS A 92 6.98 -14.60 28.68
N TYR A 93 6.14 -15.47 28.11
CA TYR A 93 5.25 -16.33 28.88
C TYR A 93 6.11 -17.38 29.58
N CYS A 94 6.65 -17.04 30.75
CA CYS A 94 7.05 -18.05 31.72
C CYS A 94 5.76 -18.67 32.28
N TYR A 95 5.31 -19.80 31.70
CA TYR A 95 4.27 -20.63 32.31
C TYR A 95 4.82 -21.21 33.62
N GLY A 96 4.57 -20.51 34.73
CA GLY A 96 4.70 -21.06 36.07
C GLY A 96 3.64 -22.13 36.27
N TRP A 97 4.03 -23.39 36.20
CA TRP A 97 3.20 -24.52 36.63
C TRP A 97 3.01 -24.45 38.16
N LYS A 98 1.92 -23.81 38.60
CA LYS A 98 1.29 -24.14 39.87
C LYS A 98 0.10 -25.05 39.57
N HIS A 99 0.30 -26.36 39.65
CA HIS A 99 -0.80 -27.25 39.99
C HIS A 99 -0.42 -28.11 41.20
N SER A 100 -1.21 -27.84 42.24
CA SER A 100 -1.37 -28.57 43.49
C SER A 100 -1.35 -30.08 43.28
N SER A 101 -0.59 -30.75 44.13
CA SER A 101 -0.75 -32.14 44.50
C SER A 101 -2.20 -32.45 44.84
N SER A 102 -2.73 -33.57 44.36
CA SER A 102 -3.46 -34.58 45.15
C SER A 102 -4.19 -35.56 44.23
N TRP A 103 -4.13 -36.84 44.61
CA TRP A 103 -4.89 -37.99 44.11
C TRP A 103 -4.33 -38.72 42.88
N PHE A 104 -3.55 -39.76 43.12
CA PHE A 104 -3.98 -41.14 42.84
C PHE A 104 -3.21 -42.11 43.75
N SER A 105 -3.96 -43.01 44.38
CA SER A 105 -3.50 -44.19 45.12
C SER A 105 -2.96 -45.27 44.20
#